data_AF-A0A521H092-F1
#
_entry.id   AF-A0A521H092-F1
#
_cell.length_a   1.000
_cell.length_b   1.000
_cell.length_c   1.000
_cell.angle_alpha   90.00
_cell.angle_beta   90.00
_cell.angle_gamma   90.00
#
_symmetry.space_group_name_H-M   'P 1'
#
loop_
_entity.id
_entity.type
_entity.pdbx_description
1 polymer ?
#
loop_
_entity_poly.entity_id
_entity_poly.type
_entity_poly.pdbx_seq_one_letter_code
_entity_poly.pdbx_strand_id
1 'polypeptide(L)'
;MVAQAGITWVFEEEEAAPGQPDPFAEIPLEMREELEVGLRREVFDQLHAESVQRGELPPPPRTWFDGAPGKVLRLVFLAALGAAIGSLTVAIVVYSIRSFATIV
;
A
#
# COMPACT_ATOMS: atom_id res chain seq x y z
N MET A 1 -6.15 -39.67 -2.18
CA MET A 1 -5.57 -39.02 -3.37
C MET A 1 -6.56 -37.97 -3.84
N VAL A 2 -6.38 -36.72 -3.45
CA VAL A 2 -7.31 -35.62 -3.78
C VAL A 2 -6.69 -34.85 -4.94
N ALA A 3 -7.38 -34.85 -6.08
CA ALA A 3 -6.96 -34.17 -7.30
C ALA A 3 -6.94 -32.65 -7.07
N GLN A 4 -5.79 -32.05 -7.32
CA GLN A 4 -5.56 -30.61 -7.28
C GLN A 4 -6.15 -30.02 -8.57
N ALA A 5 -7.36 -29.49 -8.50
CA ALA A 5 -7.95 -28.72 -9.60
C ALA A 5 -7.27 -27.35 -9.63
N GLY A 6 -6.25 -27.19 -10.47
CA GLY A 6 -5.68 -25.88 -10.78
C GLY A 6 -6.73 -25.05 -11.50
N ILE A 7 -7.18 -23.96 -10.89
CA ILE A 7 -8.02 -22.96 -11.54
C ILE A 7 -7.10 -22.16 -12.47
N THR A 8 -7.06 -22.55 -13.74
CA THR A 8 -6.47 -21.74 -14.81
C THR A 8 -7.42 -20.59 -15.11
N TRP A 9 -7.06 -19.38 -14.66
CA TRP A 9 -7.71 -18.15 -15.07
C TRP A 9 -7.38 -17.92 -16.55
N VAL A 10 -8.29 -18.31 -17.44
CA VAL A 10 -8.29 -17.87 -18.83
C VAL A 10 -8.95 -16.50 -18.81
N PHE A 11 -8.14 -15.44 -18.85
CA PHE A 11 -8.64 -14.13 -19.22
C PHE A 11 -8.95 -14.24 -20.71
N GLU A 12 -10.24 -14.30 -21.07
CA GLU A 12 -10.65 -13.96 -22.43
C GLU A 12 -10.12 -12.54 -22.66
N GLU A 13 -9.06 -12.42 -23.45
CA GLU A 13 -8.69 -11.15 -24.07
C GLU A 13 -9.93 -10.72 -24.86
N GLU A 14 -10.70 -9.80 -24.28
CA GLU A 14 -11.65 -9.01 -25.04
C GLU A 14 -10.80 -8.19 -26.00
N GLU A 15 -10.52 -8.80 -27.15
CA GLU A 15 -9.85 -8.20 -28.29
C GLU A 15 -10.59 -6.90 -28.59
N ALA A 16 -9.99 -5.77 -28.19
CA ALA A 16 -10.56 -4.46 -28.42
C ALA A 16 -10.95 -4.37 -29.90
N ALA A 17 -12.23 -4.13 -30.15
CA ALA A 17 -12.75 -4.02 -31.52
C ALA A 17 -11.85 -3.07 -32.32
N PRO A 18 -11.43 -3.45 -33.55
CA PRO A 18 -10.44 -2.70 -34.30
C PRO A 18 -10.98 -1.30 -34.58
N GLY A 19 -10.45 -0.29 -33.86
CA GLY A 19 -10.85 1.11 -33.98
C GLY A 19 -11.25 1.80 -32.68
N GLN A 20 -11.29 1.12 -31.54
CA GLN A 20 -11.50 1.79 -30.25
C GLN A 20 -10.16 2.34 -29.72
N PRO A 21 -9.99 3.66 -29.54
CA PRO A 21 -8.77 4.20 -28.98
C PRO A 21 -8.62 3.64 -27.57
N ASP A 22 -7.50 2.96 -27.32
CA ASP A 22 -7.13 2.48 -25.99
C ASP A 22 -7.14 3.70 -25.04
N PRO A 23 -8.10 3.78 -24.09
CA PRO A 23 -8.23 4.95 -23.22
C PRO A 23 -7.05 5.06 -22.24
N PHE A 24 -6.21 4.03 -22.16
CA PHE A 24 -5.00 4.02 -21.37
C PHE A 24 -3.75 4.30 -22.22
N ALA A 25 -3.86 4.51 -23.55
CA ALA A 25 -2.76 4.82 -24.49
C ALA A 25 -1.72 5.82 -23.96
N GLU A 26 -2.20 6.82 -23.22
CA GLU A 26 -1.39 7.92 -22.67
C GLU A 26 -0.63 7.57 -21.37
N ILE A 27 -0.95 6.44 -20.73
CA ILE A 27 -0.34 6.00 -19.48
C ILE A 27 0.93 5.20 -19.80
N PRO A 28 2.08 5.56 -19.19
CA PRO A 28 3.33 4.82 -19.32
C PRO A 28 3.13 3.33 -19.01
N LEU A 29 3.75 2.46 -19.79
CA LEU A 29 3.61 1.00 -19.67
C LEU A 29 3.84 0.51 -18.23
N GLU A 30 4.84 1.07 -17.57
CA GLU A 30 5.21 0.78 -16.16
C GLU A 30 4.06 1.06 -15.18
N MET A 31 3.32 2.17 -15.38
CA MET A 31 2.17 2.51 -14.53
C MET A 31 0.98 1.60 -14.79
N ARG A 32 0.80 1.12 -16.02
CA ARG A 32 -0.27 0.17 -16.34
C ARG A 32 -0.04 -1.18 -15.69
N GLU A 33 1.18 -1.69 -15.77
CA GLU A 33 1.56 -2.94 -15.10
C GLU A 33 1.37 -2.82 -13.57
N GLU A 34 1.76 -1.70 -12.97
CA GLU A 34 1.56 -1.46 -11.54
C GLU A 34 0.06 -1.37 -11.17
N LEU A 35 -0.75 -0.69 -11.99
CA LEU A 35 -2.20 -0.59 -11.81
C LEU A 35 -2.90 -1.94 -11.96
N GLU A 36 -2.53 -2.74 -12.96
CA GLU A 36 -3.09 -4.07 -13.17
C GLU A 36 -2.74 -5.03 -12.03
N VAL A 37 -1.49 -4.98 -11.56
CA VAL A 37 -1.06 -5.76 -10.39
C VAL A 37 -1.80 -5.31 -9.14
N GLY A 38 -1.95 -4.00 -8.94
CA GLY A 38 -2.72 -3.42 -7.84
C GLY A 38 -4.19 -3.85 -7.85
N LEU A 39 -4.85 -3.73 -9.01
CA LEU A 39 -6.24 -4.11 -9.20
C LEU A 39 -6.45 -5.61 -8.98
N ARG A 40 -5.57 -6.45 -9.56
CA ARG A 40 -5.63 -7.91 -9.39
C ARG A 40 -5.50 -8.30 -7.92
N ARG A 41 -4.61 -7.63 -7.19
CA ARG A 41 -4.42 -7.85 -5.75
C ARG A 41 -5.66 -7.45 -4.95
N GLU A 42 -6.24 -6.29 -5.24
CA GLU A 42 -7.44 -5.82 -4.54
C GLU A 42 -8.65 -6.73 -4.79
N VAL A 43 -8.87 -7.15 -6.04
CA VAL A 43 -9.91 -8.12 -6.39
C VAL A 43 -9.67 -9.46 -5.69
N PHE A 44 -8.43 -9.94 -5.67
CA PHE A 44 -8.08 -11.17 -4.94
C PHE A 44 -8.37 -11.04 -3.45
N ASP A 45 -7.98 -9.92 -2.81
CA ASP A 45 -8.19 -9.70 -1.38
C ASP A 45 -9.69 -9.65 -1.04
N GLN A 46 -10.52 -9.04 -1.90
CA GLN A 46 -11.97 -9.01 -1.74
C GLN A 46 -12.59 -10.41 -1.85
N LEU A 47 -12.25 -11.15 -2.91
CA LEU A 47 -12.74 -12.53 -3.10
C LEU A 47 -12.29 -13.44 -1.96
N HIS A 48 -11.03 -13.29 -1.52
CA HIS A 48 -10.50 -14.04 -0.40
C HIS A 48 -11.26 -13.73 0.90
N ALA A 49 -11.53 -12.46 1.18
CA ALA A 49 -12.30 -12.05 2.35
C ALA A 49 -13.75 -12.58 2.31
N GLU A 50 -14.37 -12.66 1.12
CA GLU A 50 -15.70 -13.24 0.95
C GLU A 50 -15.68 -14.76 1.16
N SER A 51 -14.73 -15.48 0.57
CA SER A 51 -14.56 -16.93 0.76
C SER A 51 -14.25 -17.30 2.21
N VAL A 52 -13.49 -16.47 2.94
CA VAL A 52 -13.26 -16.64 4.37
C VAL A 52 -14.55 -16.44 5.17
N GLN A 53 -15.39 -15.46 4.82
CA GLN A 53 -16.69 -15.24 5.46
C GLN A 53 -17.68 -16.39 5.22
N ARG A 54 -17.64 -17.00 4.03
CA ARG A 54 -18.43 -18.20 3.69
C ARG A 54 -17.88 -19.48 4.35
N GLY A 55 -16.71 -19.42 4.97
CA GLY A 55 -16.06 -20.56 5.63
C GLY A 55 -15.37 -21.53 4.66
N GLU A 56 -15.20 -21.14 3.40
CA GLU A 56 -14.55 -21.96 2.37
C GLU A 56 -13.02 -21.93 2.48
N LEU A 57 -12.46 -20.87 3.07
CA LEU A 57 -11.03 -20.68 3.26
C LEU A 57 -10.67 -20.40 4.73
N PRO A 58 -9.48 -20.85 5.19
CA PRO A 58 -8.99 -20.49 6.51
C PRO A 58 -8.73 -18.98 6.60
N PRO A 59 -9.00 -18.34 7.75
CA PRO A 59 -8.73 -16.92 7.92
C PRO A 59 -7.23 -16.62 7.81
N PRO A 60 -6.85 -15.42 7.32
CA PRO A 60 -5.45 -15.05 7.21
C PRO A 60 -4.77 -15.07 8.59
N PRO A 61 -3.48 -15.48 8.65
CA PRO A 61 -2.74 -15.51 9.90
C PRO A 61 -2.67 -14.10 10.48
N ARG A 62 -3.32 -13.88 11.63
CA ARG A 62 -3.25 -12.61 12.35
C ARG A 62 -1.84 -12.40 12.85
N THR A 63 -1.15 -11.39 12.35
CA THR A 63 0.12 -10.97 12.95
C THR A 63 -0.16 -10.16 14.21
N TRP A 64 0.75 -10.19 15.18
CA TRP A 64 0.63 -9.38 16.40
C TRP A 64 0.62 -7.87 16.11
N PHE A 65 1.06 -7.47 14.92
CA PHE A 65 1.07 -6.11 14.42
C PHE A 65 -0.27 -5.64 13.83
N ASP A 66 -1.14 -6.58 13.41
CA ASP A 66 -2.49 -6.25 12.90
C ASP A 66 -3.49 -5.96 14.03
N GLY A 67 -3.11 -6.30 15.27
CA GLY A 67 -3.90 -6.01 16.46
C GLY A 67 -3.92 -4.52 16.83
N ALA A 68 -4.91 -4.13 17.63
CA ALA A 68 -4.99 -2.82 18.29
C ALA A 68 -3.65 -2.32 18.88
N PRO A 69 -2.81 -3.14 19.55
CA PRO A 69 -1.52 -2.67 20.07
C PRO A 69 -0.53 -2.24 18.96
N GLY A 70 -0.53 -2.90 17.80
CA GLY A 70 0.36 -2.54 16.69
C GLY A 70 0.03 -1.17 16.08
N LYS A 71 -1.26 -0.83 15.98
CA LYS A 71 -1.72 0.49 15.53
C LYS A 71 -1.31 1.61 16.50
N VAL A 72 -1.46 1.37 17.80
CA VAL A 72 -1.04 2.34 18.83
C VAL A 72 0.48 2.55 18.79
N LEU A 73 1.26 1.48 18.69
CA LEU A 73 2.71 1.57 18.60
C LEU A 73 3.16 2.37 17.37
N ARG A 74 2.51 2.17 16.21
CA ARG A 74 2.79 2.95 14.99
C ARG A 74 2.49 4.44 15.17
N LEU A 75 1.38 4.77 15.83
CA LEU A 75 1.03 6.17 16.12
C LEU A 75 2.03 6.82 17.09
N VAL A 76 2.38 6.12 18.17
CA VAL A 76 3.37 6.61 19.14
C VAL A 76 4.72 6.83 18.46
N PHE A 77 5.14 5.91 17.60
CA PHE A 77 6.38 6.05 16.85
C PHE A 77 6.36 7.26 15.90
N LEU A 78 5.28 7.46 15.14
CA LEU A 78 5.14 8.61 14.25
C LEU A 78 5.12 9.93 15.02
N ALA A 79 4.43 9.98 16.17
CA ALA A 79 4.39 11.16 17.02
C ALA A 79 5.77 11.48 17.61
N ALA A 80 6.49 10.46 18.11
CA ALA A 80 7.84 10.62 18.64
C ALA A 80 8.83 11.10 17.56
N LEU A 81 8.75 10.53 16.36
CA LEU A 81 9.58 10.93 15.23
C LEU A 81 9.31 12.38 14.82
N GLY A 82 8.02 12.75 14.69
CA GLY A 82 7.62 14.13 14.38
C GLY A 82 8.11 15.12 15.43
N ALA A 83 8.00 14.78 16.72
CA ALA A 83 8.48 15.61 17.82
C ALA A 83 10.02 15.75 17.83
N ALA A 84 10.74 14.68 17.53
CA ALA A 84 12.20 14.72 17.45
C ALA A 84 12.67 15.62 16.31
N ILE A 85 12.08 15.48 15.12
CA ILE A 85 12.41 16.32 13.95
C ILE A 85 12.03 17.78 14.25
N GLY A 86 10.83 18.02 14.77
CA GLY A 86 10.38 19.38 15.10
C GLY A 86 11.27 20.07 16.14
N SER A 87 11.64 19.37 17.21
CA SER A 87 12.55 19.92 18.23
C SER A 87 13.95 20.19 17.68
N LEU A 88 14.47 19.32 16.82
CA LEU A 88 15.74 19.53 16.11
C LEU A 88 15.69 20.76 15.20
N THR A 89 14.61 20.95 14.44
CA THR A 89 14.43 22.12 13.57
C THR A 89 14.41 23.42 14.40
N VAL A 90 13.65 23.46 15.50
CA VAL A 90 13.61 24.64 16.38
C VAL A 90 14.99 24.94 16.96
N ALA A 91 15.72 23.92 17.41
CA ALA A 91 17.08 24.08 17.93
C ALA A 91 18.04 24.67 16.88
N ILE A 92 17.99 24.19 15.65
CA ILE A 92 18.80 24.71 14.54
C ILE A 92 18.47 26.19 14.28
N VAL A 93 17.19 26.54 14.19
CA VAL A 93 16.77 27.93 13.93
C VAL A 93 17.25 28.87 15.04
N VAL A 94 17.05 28.49 16.31
CA VAL A 94 17.51 29.29 17.46
C VAL A 94 19.03 29.43 17.46
N TYR A 95 19.76 28.34 17.18
CA TYR A 95 21.21 28.36 17.10
C TYR A 95 21.72 29.27 15.97
N SER A 96 21.10 29.22 14.79
CA SER A 96 21.44 30.07 13.66
C SER A 96 21.21 31.54 13.99
N ILE A 97 20.03 31.90 14.52
CA ILE A 97 19.72 33.29 14.93
C ILE A 97 20.75 33.78 15.94
N ARG A 98 21.06 32.97 16.96
CA ARG A 98 22.05 33.33 17.97
C ARG A 98 23.44 33.52 17.36
N SER A 99 23.87 32.62 16.49
CA SER A 99 25.16 32.72 15.79
C SER A 99 25.27 34.01 14.98
N PHE A 100 24.26 34.33 14.17
CA PHE A 100 24.22 35.61 13.43
C PHE A 100 24.25 36.82 14.36
N ALA A 101 23.49 36.79 15.46
CA ALA A 101 23.45 37.89 16.42
C ALA A 101 24.75 38.09 17.22
N THR A 102 25.59 37.05 17.35
CA THR A 102 26.93 37.17 17.96
C THR A 102 28.04 37.54 16.99
N ILE A 103 27.83 37.38 15.68
CA ILE A 103 28.83 37.70 14.64
C ILE A 103 28.68 39.15 14.15
N VAL A 104 27.44 39.68 14.14
CA VAL A 104 27.14 41.11 13.93
C VAL A 104 27.50 41.91 15.18
#